data_AF-A0A9D2QV36-F1
#
_entry.id   AF-A0A9D2QV36-F1
#
_cell.length_a   1.000
_cell.length_b   1.000
_cell.length_c   1.000
_cell.angle_alpha   90.00
_cell.angle_beta   90.00
_cell.angle_gamma   90.00
#
_symmetry.space_group_name_H-M   'P 1'
#
loop_
_entity.id
_entity.type
_entity.pdbx_description
1 polymer ?
#
loop_
_entity_poly.entity_id
_entity_poly.type
_entity_poly.pdbx_seq_one_letter_code
_entity_poly.pdbx_strand_id
1 'polypeptide(L)' 'DLNDLKQWAGVAYTGEQKYIANQAVSDKNIITANGTAPMEFAKEILLALNVATEEKILDWYNFHKLGLYTAPMPKM' A
#
# COMPACT_ATOMS: atom_id res chain seq x y z
N ASP A 1 -10.63 -2.48 -10.23
CA ASP A 1 -11.57 -1.35 -10.23
C ASP A 1 -12.83 -1.71 -9.44
N LEU A 2 -13.63 -0.73 -8.98
CA LEU A 2 -14.89 -1.02 -8.27
C LEU A 2 -15.86 -1.82 -9.16
N ASN A 3 -15.90 -1.53 -10.46
CA ASN A 3 -16.75 -2.26 -11.40
C ASN A 3 -16.27 -3.69 -11.58
N ASP A 4 -14.96 -3.94 -11.60
CA ASP A 4 -14.41 -5.30 -11.65
C ASP A 4 -14.85 -6.10 -10.42
N LEU A 5 -14.75 -5.53 -9.21
CA LEU A 5 -15.17 -6.19 -7.97
C LEU A 5 -16.66 -6.56 -8.01
N LYS A 6 -17.51 -5.64 -8.49
CA LYS A 6 -18.94 -5.89 -8.69
C LYS A 6 -19.21 -6.95 -9.75
N GLN A 7 -18.45 -6.96 -10.85
CA GLN A 7 -18.62 -7.95 -11.91
C GLN A 7 -18.22 -9.35 -11.44
N TRP A 8 -17.10 -9.47 -10.71
CA TRP A 8 -16.55 -10.76 -10.27
C TRP A 8 -17.32 -11.37 -9.10
N ALA A 9 -17.65 -10.58 -8.08
CA ALA A 9 -18.34 -11.06 -6.88
C ALA A 9 -19.87 -10.87 -6.94
N GLY A 10 -20.38 -10.13 -7.93
CA GLY A 10 -21.82 -9.93 -8.13
C GLY A 10 -22.51 -9.37 -6.87
N VAL A 11 -23.63 -9.99 -6.52
CA VAL A 11 -24.43 -9.64 -5.33
C VAL A 11 -23.70 -9.89 -4.00
N ALA A 12 -22.61 -10.67 -3.99
CA ALA A 12 -21.84 -10.92 -2.77
C ALA A 12 -20.92 -9.74 -2.40
N TYR A 13 -20.66 -8.82 -3.32
CA TYR A 13 -19.89 -7.62 -3.02
C TYR A 13 -20.76 -6.54 -2.37
N THR A 14 -20.77 -6.49 -1.05
CA THR A 14 -21.54 -5.51 -0.26
C THR A 14 -20.70 -4.33 0.22
N GLY A 15 -19.47 -4.18 -0.30
CA GLY A 15 -18.45 -3.26 0.21
C GLY A 15 -18.34 -1.92 -0.52
N GLU A 16 -19.26 -1.60 -1.43
CA GLU A 16 -19.15 -0.44 -2.34
C GLU A 16 -18.87 0.89 -1.62
N GLN A 17 -19.61 1.21 -0.55
CA GLN A 17 -19.41 2.47 0.18
C GLN A 17 -18.08 2.55 0.91
N LYS A 18 -17.37 1.43 1.04
CA LYS A 18 -16.05 1.32 1.68
C LYS A 18 -14.92 1.15 0.67
N TYR A 19 -15.21 1.13 -0.62
CA TYR A 19 -14.18 1.06 -1.64
C TYR A 19 -13.38 2.37 -1.66
N ILE A 20 -12.04 2.25 -1.59
CA ILE A 20 -11.12 3.38 -1.62
C ILE A 20 -10.18 3.18 -2.81
N ALA A 21 -10.20 4.14 -3.74
CA ALA A 21 -9.39 4.11 -4.96
C ALA A 21 -7.94 4.56 -4.70
N ASN A 22 -7.20 3.82 -3.89
CA ASN A 22 -5.79 4.06 -3.56
C ASN A 22 -4.89 2.88 -3.97
N GLN A 23 -3.57 3.13 -4.06
CA GLN A 23 -2.58 2.11 -4.40
C GLN A 23 -2.54 0.96 -3.37
N ALA A 24 -2.53 1.30 -2.09
CA ALA A 24 -2.67 0.36 -0.98
C ALA A 24 -3.50 1.00 0.15
N VAL A 25 -4.21 0.17 0.91
CA VAL A 25 -5.01 0.56 2.07
C VAL A 25 -4.79 -0.48 3.17
N SER A 26 -4.53 -0.01 4.38
CA SER A 26 -4.39 -0.83 5.58
C SER A 26 -5.52 -0.48 6.57
N ASP A 27 -6.23 -1.50 7.06
CA ASP A 27 -7.18 -1.37 8.16
C ASP A 27 -6.94 -2.53 9.15
N LYS A 28 -6.45 -2.17 10.35
CA LYS A 28 -6.04 -3.10 11.42
C LYS A 28 -5.03 -4.14 10.90
N ASN A 29 -5.48 -5.37 10.69
CA ASN A 29 -4.65 -6.52 10.31
C ASN A 29 -4.87 -6.94 8.84
N ILE A 30 -5.62 -6.15 8.07
CA ILE A 30 -5.90 -6.42 6.66
C ILE A 30 -5.30 -5.31 5.81
N ILE A 31 -4.44 -5.71 4.88
CA ILE A 31 -3.84 -4.81 3.90
C ILE A 31 -4.29 -5.27 2.52
N THR A 32 -4.78 -4.32 1.72
CA THR A 32 -5.15 -4.55 0.32
C THR A 32 -4.40 -3.57 -0.56
N ALA A 33 -4.11 -3.98 -1.79
CA ALA A 33 -3.46 -3.14 -2.79
C ALA A 33 -3.89 -3.57 -4.19
N ASN A 34 -3.76 -2.66 -5.16
CA ASN A 34 -3.96 -3.01 -6.56
C ASN A 34 -2.70 -3.67 -7.17
N GLY A 35 -2.85 -4.31 -8.33
CA GLY A 35 -1.78 -5.09 -8.95
C GLY A 35 -0.55 -4.29 -9.43
N THR A 36 -0.64 -2.96 -9.47
CA THR A 36 0.46 -2.07 -9.88
C THR A 36 1.10 -1.33 -8.70
N ALA A 37 0.74 -1.69 -7.46
CA ALA A 37 1.17 -1.03 -6.23
C ALA A 37 2.14 -1.86 -5.35
N PRO A 38 3.15 -2.56 -5.89
CA PRO A 38 3.98 -3.46 -5.08
C PRO A 38 4.77 -2.73 -3.97
N MET A 39 5.21 -1.49 -4.23
CA MET A 39 5.96 -0.70 -3.25
C MET A 39 5.07 -0.16 -2.14
N GLU A 40 3.88 0.34 -2.48
CA GLU A 40 2.91 0.80 -1.48
C GLU A 40 2.45 -0.37 -0.62
N PHE A 41 2.20 -1.54 -1.22
CA PHE A 41 1.81 -2.74 -0.49
C PHE A 41 2.92 -3.21 0.47
N ALA A 42 4.16 -3.27 0.00
CA ALA A 42 5.29 -3.64 0.85
C ALA A 42 5.47 -2.67 2.02
N LYS A 43 5.38 -1.36 1.79
CA LYS A 43 5.44 -0.34 2.85
C LYS A 43 4.39 -0.57 3.93
N GLU A 44 3.13 -0.79 3.56
CA GLU A 44 2.06 -1.06 4.55
C GLU A 44 2.32 -2.36 5.34
N ILE A 45 2.84 -3.42 4.70
CA ILE A 45 3.21 -4.68 5.39
C ILE A 45 4.31 -4.43 6.42
N LEU A 46 5.37 -3.72 6.05
CA LEU A 46 6.49 -3.42 6.95
C LEU A 46 6.03 -2.59 8.15
N LEU A 47 5.13 -1.63 7.93
CA LEU A 47 4.52 -0.83 8.99
C LEU A 47 3.67 -1.69 9.92
N ALA A 48 2.77 -2.52 9.38
CA ALA A 48 1.87 -3.37 10.18
C ALA A 48 2.62 -4.41 11.02
N LEU A 49 3.75 -4.92 10.53
CA LEU A 49 4.61 -5.84 11.24
C LEU A 49 5.58 -5.16 12.21
N ASN A 50 5.64 -3.82 12.21
CA ASN A 50 6.54 -3.01 13.02
C ASN A 50 8.00 -3.50 12.95
N VAL A 51 8.48 -3.79 11.73
CA VAL A 51 9.80 -4.42 11.52
C VAL A 51 10.98 -3.48 11.81
N ALA A 52 10.74 -2.17 11.76
CA ALA A 52 11.71 -1.12 12.02
C ALA A 52 10.95 0.17 12.42
N THR A 53 11.69 1.24 12.75
CA THR A 53 11.08 2.56 12.95
C THR A 53 10.39 3.02 11.67
N GLU A 54 9.29 3.77 11.82
CA GLU A 54 8.54 4.32 10.67
C GLU A 54 9.45 5.09 9.71
N GLU A 55 10.36 5.91 10.23
CA GLU A 55 11.37 6.64 9.44
C GLU A 55 12.19 5.72 8.54
N LYS A 56 12.73 4.60 9.09
CA LYS A 56 13.53 3.66 8.30
C LYS A 56 12.70 2.94 7.23
N ILE A 57 11.43 2.66 7.51
CA ILE A 57 10.52 2.06 6.53
C ILE A 57 10.21 3.05 5.41
N LEU A 58 10.00 4.33 5.74
CA LEU A 58 9.77 5.39 4.76
C LEU A 58 11.02 5.64 3.91
N ASP A 59 12.21 5.64 4.49
CA ASP A 59 13.47 5.75 3.74
C ASP A 59 13.66 4.57 2.78
N TRP A 60 13.42 3.35 3.24
CA TRP A 60 13.44 2.16 2.39
C TRP A 60 12.43 2.28 1.24
N TYR A 61 11.20 2.69 1.54
CA TYR A 61 10.15 2.86 0.53
C TYR A 61 10.54 3.92 -0.51
N ASN A 62 10.97 5.10 -0.05
CA ASN A 62 11.38 6.20 -0.92
C ASN A 62 12.55 5.80 -1.82
N PHE A 63 13.57 5.14 -1.26
CA PHE A 63 14.71 4.67 -2.03
C PHE A 63 14.31 3.72 -3.16
N HIS A 64 13.42 2.76 -2.91
CA HIS A 64 12.97 1.81 -3.94
C HIS A 64 11.95 2.42 -4.91
N LYS A 65 11.15 3.38 -4.45
CA LYS A 65 10.13 4.05 -5.26
C LYS A 65 10.73 5.08 -6.22
N LEU A 66 11.70 5.85 -5.74
CA LEU A 66 12.29 7.00 -6.44
C LEU A 66 13.64 6.62 -7.08
N GLY A 67 14.39 5.71 -6.47
CA GLY A 67 15.75 5.36 -6.85
C GLY A 67 16.78 6.34 -6.28
N LEU A 68 18.05 5.94 -6.34
CA LEU A 68 19.17 6.62 -5.66
C LEU A 68 19.26 8.13 -5.94
N TYR A 69 19.01 8.56 -7.18
CA TYR A 69 19.20 9.96 -7.59
C TYR A 69 18.05 10.90 -7.20
N THR A 70 16.86 10.36 -6.97
CA THR A 70 15.66 11.20 -6.72
C THR A 70 15.13 11.04 -5.30
N ALA A 71 15.51 9.98 -4.58
CA ALA A 71 15.24 9.85 -3.15
C ALA A 71 16.05 10.87 -2.34
N PRO A 72 15.47 11.45 -1.26
CA PRO A 72 16.23 12.27 -0.34
C PRO A 72 17.32 11.43 0.35
N MET A 73 18.51 12.03 0.54
CA MET A 73 19.59 11.38 1.28
C MET A 73 19.17 11.21 2.74
N PRO A 74 19.52 10.06 3.38
CA PRO A 74 19.30 9.88 4.80
C PRO A 74 19.99 10.98 5.60
N LYS A 75 19.35 11.43 6.69
CA LYS A 75 20.03 12.32 7.63
C LYS A 75 21.16 11.54 8.30
N MET A 76 22.39 12.05 8.19
CA MET A 76 23.56 11.50 8.85
C MET A 76 23.52 11.72 10.37
#